data_AF-A0AAA9TSB0-F1
#
_entry.id   AF-A0AAA9TSB0-F1
#
_cell.length_a   1.000
_cell.length_b   1.000
_cell.length_c   1.000
_cell.angle_alpha   90.00
_cell.angle_beta   90.00
_cell.angle_gamma   90.00
#
_symmetry.space_group_name_H-M   'P 1'
#
loop_
_entity.id
_entity.type
_entity.pdbx_description
1 polymer ?
#
loop_
_entity_poly.entity_id
_entity_poly.type
_entity_poly.pdbx_seq_one_letter_code
_entity_poly.pdbx_strand_id
1 'polypeptide(L)'
;MAPEMDQFYRSTMAIYKSILEQFNPALENLVYLGNNYLRAFHALSEAAEVYFNAIQKIGEQALQSSTSQILGEILVQMSDTQRHLNSDLEVVIGSCARTGMWSSLWLQGLEWGPATEQSFAAWEGENKL
;
A
#
# COMPACT_ATOMS: atom_id res chain seq x y z
N MET A 1 -7.31 -48.91 17.57
CA MET A 1 -8.26 -47.78 17.70
C MET A 1 -7.71 -46.62 18.54
N ALA A 2 -7.19 -46.82 19.75
CA ALA A 2 -6.66 -45.74 20.60
C ALA A 2 -5.47 -44.91 20.04
N PRO A 3 -4.45 -45.47 19.36
CA PRO A 3 -3.27 -44.70 18.95
C PRO A 3 -3.52 -43.76 17.76
N GLU A 4 -4.50 -44.05 16.90
CA GLU A 4 -4.84 -43.18 15.76
C GLU A 4 -5.51 -41.89 16.24
N MET A 5 -6.40 -41.96 17.24
CA MET A 5 -7.07 -40.80 17.83
C MET A 5 -6.08 -39.80 18.46
N ASP A 6 -5.03 -40.28 19.12
CA ASP A 6 -3.98 -39.43 19.69
C ASP A 6 -3.15 -38.75 18.59
N GLN A 7 -2.92 -39.44 17.47
CA GLN A 7 -2.21 -38.87 16.32
C GLN A 7 -3.05 -37.79 15.63
N PHE A 8 -4.36 -37.99 15.47
CA PHE A 8 -5.28 -36.97 14.98
C PHE A 8 -5.30 -35.75 15.89
N TYR A 9 -5.46 -35.94 17.21
CA TYR A 9 -5.48 -34.85 18.17
C TYR A 9 -4.18 -34.03 18.17
N ARG A 10 -3.02 -34.69 18.16
CA ARG A 10 -1.70 -34.03 18.07
C ARG A 10 -1.54 -33.26 16.76
N SER A 11 -1.99 -33.82 15.65
CA SER A 11 -1.91 -33.15 14.34
C SER A 11 -2.80 -31.92 14.29
N THR A 12 -4.04 -32.02 14.77
CA THR A 12 -4.97 -30.88 14.87
C THR A 12 -4.41 -29.78 15.77
N MET A 13 -3.87 -30.13 16.95
CA MET A 13 -3.27 -29.16 17.86
C MET A 13 -2.03 -28.49 17.27
N ALA A 14 -1.19 -29.25 16.54
CA ALA A 14 -0.03 -28.71 15.84
C ALA A 14 -0.43 -27.71 14.75
N ILE A 15 -1.54 -27.95 14.03
CA ILE A 15 -2.07 -27.00 13.05
C ILE A 15 -2.51 -25.71 13.73
N TYR A 16 -3.32 -25.77 14.80
CA TYR A 16 -3.73 -24.58 15.54
C TYR A 16 -2.53 -23.79 16.08
N LYS A 17 -1.54 -24.50 16.63
CA LYS A 17 -0.31 -23.88 17.13
C LYS A 17 0.48 -23.20 16.00
N SER A 18 0.60 -23.85 14.84
CA SER A 18 1.26 -23.28 13.66
C SER A 18 0.56 -22.01 13.16
N ILE A 19 -0.78 -22.02 13.12
CA ILE A 19 -1.56 -20.84 12.73
C ILE A 19 -1.27 -19.67 13.68
N LEU A 20 -1.40 -19.91 14.99
CA LEU A 20 -1.25 -18.87 16.01
C LEU A 20 0.18 -18.34 16.12
N GLU A 21 1.19 -19.21 16.09
CA GLU A 21 2.56 -18.83 16.39
C GLU A 21 3.41 -18.50 15.16
N GLN A 22 3.01 -18.94 13.96
CA GLN A 22 3.80 -18.73 12.74
C GLN A 22 3.03 -17.96 11.68
N PHE A 23 1.83 -18.41 11.33
CA PHE A 23 1.06 -17.80 10.24
C PHE A 23 0.61 -16.38 10.59
N ASN A 24 0.06 -16.17 11.79
CA ASN A 24 -0.47 -14.87 12.18
C ASN A 24 0.62 -13.79 12.34
N PRO A 25 1.78 -14.07 12.98
CA PRO A 25 2.91 -13.11 12.97
C PRO A 25 3.46 -12.85 11.56
N ALA A 26 3.47 -13.85 10.68
CA ALA A 26 3.90 -13.66 9.30
C ALA A 26 2.93 -12.76 8.52
N LEU A 27 1.61 -12.90 8.74
CA LEU A 27 0.61 -12.00 8.19
C LEU A 27 0.78 -10.57 8.70
N GLU A 28 0.95 -10.38 10.01
CA GLU A 28 1.20 -9.05 10.58
C GLU A 28 2.40 -8.37 9.93
N ASN A 29 3.52 -9.10 9.79
CA ASN A 29 4.71 -8.58 9.10
C ASN A 29 4.44 -8.29 7.62
N LEU A 30 3.69 -9.13 6.92
CA LEU A 30 3.30 -8.89 5.52
C LEU A 30 2.51 -7.59 5.39
N VAL A 31 1.59 -7.33 6.33
CA VAL A 31 0.81 -6.08 6.31
C VAL A 31 1.66 -4.87 6.65
N TYR A 32 2.56 -4.98 7.62
CA TYR A 32 3.53 -3.93 7.93
C TYR A 32 4.39 -3.57 6.71
N LEU A 33 4.92 -4.58 6.01
CA LEU A 33 5.67 -4.39 4.77
C LEU A 33 4.81 -3.77 3.65
N GLY A 34 3.56 -4.22 3.51
CA GLY A 34 2.59 -3.64 2.58
C GLY A 34 2.36 -2.15 2.84
N ASN A 35 2.13 -1.75 4.09
CA ASN A 35 1.95 -0.35 4.47
C ASN A 35 3.20 0.49 4.20
N ASN A 36 4.38 -0.02 4.52
CA ASN A 36 5.64 0.66 4.21
C ASN A 36 5.84 0.84 2.70
N TYR A 37 5.50 -0.18 1.91
CA TYR A 37 5.52 -0.08 0.46
C TYR A 37 4.58 1.01 -0.05
N LEU A 38 3.34 1.06 0.45
CA LEU A 38 2.38 2.11 0.08
C LEU A 38 2.89 3.51 0.43
N ARG A 39 3.49 3.70 1.61
CA ARG A 39 4.06 4.99 2.04
C ARG A 39 5.23 5.42 1.15
N ALA A 40 6.17 4.50 0.89
CA ALA A 40 7.31 4.77 0.01
C ALA A 40 6.84 5.10 -1.42
N PHE A 41 5.81 4.40 -1.88
CA PHE A 41 5.21 4.63 -3.18
C PHE A 41 4.52 6.00 -3.27
N HIS A 42 3.76 6.40 -2.24
CA HIS A 42 3.16 7.73 -2.17
C HIS A 42 4.21 8.85 -2.25
N ALA A 43 5.29 8.73 -1.47
CA ALA A 43 6.39 9.69 -1.52
C ALA A 43 7.06 9.74 -2.92
N LEU A 44 7.19 8.59 -3.58
CA LEU A 44 7.69 8.52 -4.96
C LEU A 44 6.73 9.21 -5.95
N SER A 45 5.42 9.01 -5.77
CA SER A 45 4.37 9.63 -6.57
C SER A 45 4.40 11.16 -6.47
N GLU A 46 4.47 11.70 -5.25
CA GLU A 46 4.63 13.15 -5.02
C GLU A 46 5.91 13.70 -5.66
N ALA A 47 7.04 13.00 -5.50
CA ALA A 47 8.30 13.40 -6.11
C ALA A 47 8.23 13.38 -7.65
N ALA A 48 7.57 12.36 -8.23
CA ALA A 48 7.33 12.26 -9.66
C ALA A 48 6.44 13.40 -10.15
N GLU A 49 5.39 13.76 -9.42
CA GLU A 49 4.53 14.90 -9.78
C GLU A 49 5.33 16.20 -9.89
N VAL A 50 6.19 16.49 -8.91
CA VAL A 50 7.07 17.67 -8.95
C VAL A 50 8.01 17.63 -10.16
N TYR A 51 8.61 16.48 -10.43
CA TYR A 51 9.52 16.28 -11.57
C TYR A 51 8.80 16.53 -12.90
N PHE A 52 7.66 15.90 -13.13
CA PHE A 52 6.93 16.02 -14.40
C PHE A 52 6.24 17.37 -14.55
N ASN A 53 5.87 18.06 -13.47
CA ASN A 53 5.43 19.46 -13.53
C ASN A 53 6.57 20.38 -14.01
N ALA A 54 7.83 20.12 -13.65
CA ALA A 54 8.96 20.86 -14.17
C ALA A 54 9.21 20.56 -15.66
N ILE A 55 9.08 19.29 -16.06
CA ILE A 55 9.19 18.88 -17.48
C ILE A 55 8.09 19.54 -18.33
N GLN A 56 6.84 19.59 -17.83
CA GLN A 56 5.73 20.27 -18.51
C GLN A 56 6.05 21.74 -18.78
N LYS A 57 6.57 22.47 -17.79
CA LYS A 57 6.98 23.88 -17.96
C LYS A 57 8.07 24.06 -19.01
N ILE A 58 9.05 23.16 -19.06
CA ILE A 58 10.10 23.18 -20.10
C ILE A 58 9.48 22.91 -21.47
N GLY A 59 8.54 21.96 -21.55
CA GLY A 59 7.77 21.69 -22.76
C GLY A 59 6.99 22.89 -23.26
N GLU A 60 6.28 23.59 -22.37
CA GLU A 60 5.55 24.83 -22.65
C GLU A 60 6.47 25.93 -23.19
N GLN A 61 7.68 26.08 -22.62
CA GLN A 61 8.68 27.02 -23.14
C GLN A 61 9.18 26.62 -24.53
N ALA A 62 9.43 25.33 -24.76
CA ALA A 62 9.90 24.81 -26.04
C ALA A 62 8.84 24.94 -27.16
N LEU A 63 7.54 24.91 -26.81
CA LEU A 63 6.41 25.16 -27.72
C LEU A 63 6.37 26.60 -28.24
N GLN A 64 6.84 27.57 -27.44
CA GLN A 64 6.92 28.97 -27.87
C GLN A 64 8.10 29.24 -28.83
N SER A 65 8.99 28.27 -29.02
CA SER A 65 10.16 28.38 -29.89
C SER A 65 9.86 27.83 -31.28
N SER A 66 10.28 28.57 -32.31
CA SER A 66 10.05 28.22 -33.72
C SER A 66 10.79 26.98 -34.20
N THR A 67 11.83 26.53 -33.49
CA THR A 67 12.67 25.39 -33.89
C THR A 67 12.45 24.14 -33.03
N SER A 68 11.79 24.26 -31.88
CA SER A 68 11.67 23.18 -30.88
C SER A 68 10.24 22.83 -30.51
N GLN A 69 9.24 23.25 -31.30
CA GLN A 69 7.83 22.95 -31.07
C GLN A 69 7.55 21.46 -30.87
N ILE A 70 8.04 20.59 -31.76
CA ILE A 70 7.84 19.13 -31.66
C ILE A 70 8.41 18.58 -30.35
N LEU A 71 9.58 19.07 -29.92
CA LEU A 71 10.17 18.67 -28.64
C LEU A 71 9.28 19.13 -27.47
N GLY A 72 8.72 20.33 -27.55
CA GLY A 72 7.76 20.84 -26.58
C GLY A 72 6.49 19.98 -26.48
N GLU A 73 5.92 19.58 -27.62
CA GLU A 73 4.76 18.68 -27.66
C GLU A 73 5.06 17.34 -26.98
N ILE A 74 6.23 16.74 -27.25
CA ILE A 74 6.65 15.48 -26.63
C ILE A 74 6.77 15.61 -25.12
N LEU A 75 7.39 16.68 -24.61
CA LEU A 75 7.59 16.88 -23.17
C LEU A 75 6.26 17.10 -22.42
N VAL A 76 5.32 17.82 -23.04
CA VAL A 76 3.97 17.99 -22.48
C VAL A 76 3.22 16.66 -22.47
N GLN A 77 3.24 15.90 -23.58
CA GLN A 77 2.60 14.58 -23.65
C GLN A 77 3.18 13.58 -22.64
N MET A 78 4.50 13.59 -22.44
CA MET A 78 5.16 12.76 -21.41
C MET A 78 4.66 13.09 -20.01
N SER A 79 4.48 14.38 -19.71
CA SER A 79 4.00 14.85 -18.41
C SER A 79 2.53 14.47 -18.18
N ASP A 80 1.68 14.61 -19.21
CA ASP A 80 0.27 14.23 -19.12
C ASP A 80 0.07 12.71 -19.02
N THR A 81 0.92 11.92 -19.68
CA THR A 81 0.93 10.45 -19.58
C THR A 81 1.28 10.02 -18.14
N GLN A 82 2.30 10.64 -17.54
CA GLN A 82 2.63 10.37 -16.13
C GLN A 82 1.46 10.71 -15.21
N ARG A 83 0.79 11.87 -15.41
CA ARG A 83 -0.33 12.29 -14.56
C ARG A 83 -1.50 11.31 -14.62
N HIS A 84 -1.81 10.77 -15.80
CA HIS A 84 -2.83 9.72 -15.94
C HIS A 84 -2.44 8.44 -15.20
N LEU A 85 -1.20 7.95 -15.43
CA LEU A 85 -0.69 6.76 -14.74
C LEU A 85 -0.70 6.92 -13.21
N ASN A 86 -0.39 8.12 -12.71
CA ASN A 86 -0.42 8.40 -11.28
C ASN A 86 -1.85 8.37 -10.72
N SER A 87 -2.81 8.94 -11.45
CA SER A 87 -4.23 8.96 -11.03
C SER A 87 -4.86 7.56 -10.99
N ASP A 88 -4.58 6.71 -11.98
CA ASP A 88 -5.05 5.33 -12.00
C ASP A 88 -4.48 4.53 -10.82
N LEU A 89 -3.26 4.87 -10.41
CA LEU A 89 -2.55 4.20 -9.34
C LEU A 89 -2.99 4.66 -7.95
N GLU A 90 -3.30 5.94 -7.77
CA GLU A 90 -3.95 6.45 -6.55
C GLU A 90 -5.30 5.78 -6.29
N VAL A 91 -6.06 5.42 -7.33
CA VAL A 91 -7.30 4.66 -7.17
C VAL A 91 -7.04 3.25 -6.63
N VAL A 92 -6.01 2.57 -7.14
CA VAL A 92 -5.62 1.23 -6.68
C VAL A 92 -5.07 1.26 -5.25
N ILE A 93 -4.20 2.23 -4.94
CA ILE A 93 -3.63 2.42 -3.59
C ILE A 93 -4.71 2.84 -2.60
N GLY A 94 -5.57 3.79 -3.00
CA GLY A 94 -6.71 4.24 -2.20
C GLY A 94 -7.74 3.15 -1.96
N SER A 95 -7.89 2.18 -2.88
CA SER A 95 -8.69 0.98 -2.66
C SER A 95 -8.05 0.08 -1.61
N CYS A 96 -6.74 -0.18 -1.70
CA CYS A 96 -5.99 -1.01 -0.76
C CYS A 96 -5.94 -0.40 0.66
N ALA A 97 -5.79 0.92 0.75
CA ALA A 97 -5.81 1.66 2.01
C ALA A 97 -7.23 1.76 2.62
N ARG A 98 -8.28 2.04 1.81
CA ARG A 98 -9.68 2.07 2.29
C ARG A 98 -10.21 0.71 2.69
N THR A 99 -9.81 -0.35 1.99
CA THR A 99 -10.16 -1.73 2.39
C THR A 99 -9.37 -2.23 3.58
N GLY A 100 -8.43 -1.40 4.10
CA GLY A 100 -7.87 -1.44 5.44
C GLY A 100 -8.12 -2.78 6.10
N MET A 101 -7.34 -3.78 5.68
CA MET A 101 -7.52 -5.17 6.07
C MET A 101 -7.63 -5.31 7.61
N TRP A 102 -7.02 -4.37 8.34
CA TRP A 102 -7.16 -4.16 9.77
C TRP A 102 -8.57 -3.83 10.26
N SER A 103 -9.33 -2.93 9.61
CA SER A 103 -10.71 -2.63 10.02
C SER A 103 -11.63 -3.83 9.76
N SER A 104 -11.38 -4.54 8.66
CA SER A 104 -12.12 -5.75 8.29
C SER A 104 -11.82 -6.93 9.22
N LEU A 105 -10.56 -7.07 9.69
CA LEU A 105 -10.14 -8.07 10.66
C LEU A 105 -10.60 -7.74 12.09
N TRP A 106 -10.62 -6.45 12.46
CA TRP A 106 -11.22 -5.99 13.72
C TRP A 106 -12.73 -6.27 13.78
N LEU A 107 -13.46 -6.02 12.68
CA LEU A 107 -14.90 -6.29 12.58
C LEU A 107 -15.24 -7.80 12.55
N GLN A 108 -14.27 -8.66 12.25
CA GLN A 108 -14.43 -10.13 12.25
C GLN A 108 -14.11 -10.79 13.61
N GLY A 109 -13.83 -10.01 14.66
CA GLY A 109 -13.73 -10.53 16.03
C GLY A 109 -12.47 -11.35 16.33
N LEU A 110 -11.42 -11.22 15.51
CA LEU A 110 -10.09 -11.72 15.86
C LEU A 110 -9.42 -10.70 16.80
N GLU A 111 -9.72 -10.78 18.10
CA GLU A 111 -9.03 -10.04 19.17
C GLU A 111 -7.56 -10.49 19.25
N TRP A 112 -6.70 -9.81 18.52
CA TRP A 112 -5.24 -9.91 18.69
C TRP A 112 -4.80 -9.06 19.89
N GLY A 113 -5.12 -9.53 21.09
CA GLY A 113 -4.66 -8.92 22.36
C GLY A 113 -5.17 -7.48 22.58
N PRO A 114 -4.85 -6.87 23.74
CA PRO A 114 -5.34 -5.53 24.06
C PRO A 114 -4.60 -4.51 23.21
N ALA A 115 -5.07 -4.28 21.99
CA ALA A 115 -4.87 -3.03 21.28
C ALA A 115 -5.55 -1.95 22.13
N THR A 116 -4.80 -1.39 23.08
CA THR A 116 -5.23 -0.23 23.85
C THR A 116 -5.61 0.88 22.88
N GLU A 117 -6.59 1.71 23.25
CA GLU A 117 -7.01 2.91 22.50
C GLU A 117 -5.82 3.77 22.02
N GLN A 118 -4.69 3.71 22.72
CA GLN A 118 -3.42 4.35 22.35
C GLN A 118 -2.78 3.79 21.08
N SER A 119 -2.88 2.49 20.81
CA SER A 119 -2.31 1.83 19.63
C SER A 119 -3.11 2.19 18.37
N PHE A 120 -4.43 2.30 18.50
CA PHE A 120 -5.32 2.76 17.44
C PHE A 120 -5.15 4.26 17.19
N ALA A 121 -5.09 5.08 18.24
CA ALA A 121 -4.84 6.52 18.13
C ALA A 121 -3.43 6.85 17.58
N ALA A 122 -2.42 6.02 17.86
CA ALA A 122 -1.09 6.16 17.27
C ALA A 122 -1.10 5.85 15.76
N TRP A 123 -1.79 4.79 15.34
CA TRP A 123 -1.95 4.47 13.93
C TRP A 123 -2.77 5.54 13.18
N GLU A 124 -3.83 6.06 13.80
CA GLU A 124 -4.69 7.12 13.24
C GLU A 124 -3.98 8.48 13.20
N GLY A 125 -3.08 8.75 14.15
CA GLY A 125 -2.23 9.94 14.16
C GLY A 125 -1.12 9.92 13.11
N GLU A 126 -0.55 8.75 12.81
CA GLU A 126 0.52 8.58 11.82
C GLU A 126 0.03 8.40 10.38
N ASN A 127 -1.22 7.98 10.17
CA ASN A 127 -1.80 7.69 8.84
C ASN A 127 -2.96 8.64 8.46
N LYS A 128 -3.10 9.78 9.15
CA LYS A 128 -3.92 10.88 8.64
C LYS A 128 -3.28 11.42 7.35
N LEU A 129 -3.91 11.08 6.23
CA LEU A 129 -3.94 11.91 5.03
C LEU A 129 -4.58 13.27 5.38
#